data_AF-A0A9X7AWU7-F1
#
_entry.id   AF-A0A9X7AWU7-F1
#
_cell.length_a   1.000
_cell.length_b   1.000
_cell.length_c   1.000
_cell.angle_alpha   90.00
_cell.angle_beta   90.00
_cell.angle_gamma   90.00
#
_symmetry.space_group_name_H-M   'P 1'
#
loop_
_entity.id
_entity.type
_entity.pdbx_description
1 polymer ?
#
loop_
_entity_poly.entity_id
_entity_poly.type
_entity_poly.pdbx_seq_one_letter_code
_entity_poly.pdbx_strand_id
1 'polypeptide(L)'
;MNQSMIEFIQDIEKDRDANDIKVRQLERITGIDRCTIEDGLSGKTKEMKLENFISIVNVIYKEVSIRRNKIEQFILLCDKNGNVIKSLIYSQVQGHYELVFKLLTKHARKTRIKAYLKVFSLYNKRNFNKKTEKRLEKELDRKKFPNSPEIYVLVQMLYGYAKYDIPNCRAMIPYSEKAKARIPSIQNKFIKECLEMQYKERDAFIKLLSDEVEESREICLEIINAPNASQEYPIIVSSAYCCLGESYQYECIFTSEKFLEMSIEILEENHIDKTSKKYKAFKTTLAHLYIDNAFNLEKIDHEYVDIGEEGHFQLKFGDAELGEKLYAKMEKKGLSPHKRASRAKVKGNIEELKRALLEFEKIGNLFYANGIKRVLLKEEVKVDE
;
A
#
# COMPACT_ATOMS: atom_id res chain seq x y z
N MET A 1 6.69 15.65 31.12
CA MET A 1 7.04 15.36 29.72
C MET A 1 8.57 15.30 29.66
N ASN A 2 9.21 14.59 28.72
CA ASN A 2 10.68 14.71 28.60
C ASN A 2 11.02 16.08 27.99
N GLN A 3 12.22 16.59 28.24
CA GLN A 3 12.58 17.96 27.85
C GLN A 3 12.41 18.21 26.34
N SER A 4 12.85 17.26 25.52
CA SER A 4 12.74 17.35 24.06
C SER A 4 11.30 17.40 23.53
N MET A 5 10.35 16.71 24.16
CA MET A 5 8.93 16.83 23.78
C MET A 5 8.34 18.18 24.20
N ILE A 6 8.77 18.75 25.33
CA ILE A 6 8.32 20.09 25.74
C ILE A 6 8.77 21.12 24.70
N GLU A 7 10.06 21.12 24.37
CA GLU A 7 10.66 22.02 23.37
C GLU A 7 9.97 21.87 22.01
N PHE A 8 9.78 20.62 21.56
CA PHE A 8 9.10 20.33 20.30
C PHE A 8 7.67 20.89 20.27
N ILE A 9 6.88 20.67 21.32
CA ILE A 9 5.49 21.15 21.38
C ILE A 9 5.43 22.68 21.48
N GLN A 10 6.35 23.32 22.20
CA GLN A 10 6.47 24.78 22.25
C GLN A 10 6.77 25.36 20.86
N ASP A 11 7.59 24.68 20.06
CA ASP A 11 7.84 25.11 18.68
C ASP A 11 6.61 24.94 17.78
N ILE A 12 5.79 23.89 17.98
CA ILE A 12 4.49 23.78 17.30
C ILE A 12 3.57 24.95 17.69
N GLU A 13 3.55 25.33 18.97
CA GLU A 13 2.72 26.45 19.45
C GLU A 13 3.19 27.79 18.85
N LYS A 14 4.50 28.04 18.78
CA LYS A 14 5.05 29.22 18.09
C LYS A 14 4.68 29.23 16.60
N ASP A 15 4.80 28.09 15.93
CA ASP A 15 4.45 27.96 14.51
C ASP A 15 2.94 28.22 14.29
N ARG A 16 2.07 27.73 15.19
CA ARG A 16 0.63 28.04 15.18
C ARG A 16 0.39 29.55 15.25
N ASP A 17 1.04 30.23 16.20
CA ASP A 17 0.86 31.66 16.43
C ASP A 17 1.41 32.50 15.27
N ALA A 18 2.54 32.11 14.70
CA ALA A 18 3.12 32.74 13.53
C ALA A 18 2.22 32.62 12.29
N ASN A 19 1.43 31.54 12.19
CA ASN A 19 0.43 31.34 11.15
C ASN A 19 -0.93 32.00 11.47
N ASP A 20 -1.02 32.77 12.56
CA ASP A 20 -2.24 33.42 13.07
C ASP A 20 -3.43 32.46 13.31
N ILE A 21 -3.15 31.20 13.65
CA ILE A 21 -4.19 30.19 13.87
C ILE A 21 -4.63 30.22 15.33
N LYS A 22 -5.85 30.69 15.60
CA LYS A 22 -6.39 30.68 16.97
C LYS A 22 -6.83 29.29 17.40
N VAL A 23 -6.75 28.97 18.69
CA VAL A 23 -7.23 27.69 19.24
C VAL A 23 -8.70 27.42 18.90
N ARG A 24 -9.55 28.46 18.91
CA ARG A 24 -10.97 28.34 18.51
C ARG A 24 -11.14 27.85 17.07
N GLN A 25 -10.23 28.22 16.18
CA GLN A 25 -10.23 27.76 14.80
C GLN A 25 -9.83 26.28 14.72
N LEU A 26 -8.82 25.86 15.48
CA LEU A 26 -8.43 24.45 15.57
C LEU A 26 -9.58 23.59 16.11
N GLU A 27 -10.26 24.04 17.16
CA GLU A 27 -11.45 23.38 17.71
C GLU A 27 -12.54 23.18 16.64
N ARG A 28 -12.88 24.25 15.90
CA ARG A 28 -13.91 24.19 14.85
C ARG A 28 -13.55 23.26 13.70
N ILE A 29 -12.29 23.24 13.28
CA ILE A 29 -11.84 22.45 12.11
C ILE A 29 -11.63 20.98 12.50
N THR A 30 -11.02 20.73 13.66
CA THR A 30 -10.65 19.37 14.07
C THR A 30 -11.74 18.67 14.87
N GLY A 31 -12.70 19.41 15.41
CA GLY A 31 -13.71 18.90 16.35
C GLY A 31 -13.15 18.52 17.72
N ILE A 32 -11.88 18.85 18.00
CA ILE A 32 -11.23 18.58 19.28
C ILE A 32 -11.61 19.70 20.27
N ASP A 33 -12.03 19.32 21.47
CA ASP A 33 -12.34 20.24 22.56
C ASP A 33 -11.19 21.23 22.83
N ARG A 34 -11.53 22.52 23.02
CA ARG A 34 -10.56 23.59 23.27
C ARG A 34 -9.57 23.29 24.39
N CYS A 35 -10.04 22.84 25.55
CA CYS A 35 -9.19 22.55 26.69
C CYS A 35 -8.20 21.42 26.36
N THR A 36 -8.62 20.44 25.57
CA THR A 36 -7.72 19.36 25.09
C THR A 36 -6.62 19.89 24.18
N ILE A 37 -6.92 20.86 23.32
CA ILE A 37 -5.93 21.52 22.45
C ILE A 37 -4.97 22.34 23.29
N GLU A 38 -5.48 23.19 24.19
CA GLU A 38 -4.67 24.07 25.06
C GLU A 38 -3.77 23.26 25.99
N ASP A 39 -4.29 22.24 26.68
CA ASP A 39 -3.50 21.39 27.56
C ASP A 39 -2.44 20.58 26.79
N GLY A 40 -2.69 20.29 25.51
CA GLY A 40 -1.77 19.59 24.64
C GLY A 40 -0.64 20.49 24.13
N LEU A 41 -0.96 21.70 23.66
CA LEU A 41 0.00 22.66 23.10
C LEU A 41 0.81 23.40 24.17
N SER A 42 0.24 23.63 25.36
CA SER A 42 0.96 24.22 26.49
C SER A 42 1.96 23.26 27.16
N GLY A 43 2.00 21.99 26.74
CA GLY A 43 2.85 20.96 27.35
C GLY A 43 2.36 20.45 28.72
N LYS A 44 1.20 20.92 29.20
CA LYS A 44 0.60 20.46 30.47
C LYS A 44 0.28 18.96 30.44
N THR A 45 -0.20 18.45 29.31
CA THR A 45 -0.40 17.01 29.10
C THR A 45 0.92 16.35 28.73
N LYS A 46 1.38 15.35 29.52
CA LYS A 46 2.65 14.63 29.26
C LYS A 46 2.86 14.16 27.81
N GLU A 47 1.79 13.72 27.15
CA GLU A 47 1.72 13.43 25.72
C GLU A 47 0.27 13.56 25.28
N MET A 48 0.03 14.38 24.24
CA MET A 48 -1.24 14.42 23.52
C MET A 48 -1.51 13.07 22.84
N LYS A 49 -2.78 12.73 22.59
CA LYS A 49 -3.13 11.57 21.76
C LYS A 49 -2.63 11.80 20.32
N LEU A 50 -2.06 10.78 19.68
CA LEU A 50 -1.51 10.89 18.33
C LEU A 50 -2.52 11.43 17.30
N GLU A 51 -3.74 10.92 17.31
CA GLU A 51 -4.80 11.34 16.38
C GLU A 51 -5.15 12.84 16.50
N ASN A 52 -5.12 13.36 17.73
CA ASN A 52 -5.34 14.79 17.97
C ASN A 52 -4.17 15.61 17.42
N PHE A 53 -2.94 15.12 17.65
CA PHE A 53 -1.74 15.80 17.17
C PHE A 53 -1.70 15.86 15.64
N ILE A 54 -1.99 14.75 14.96
CA ILE A 54 -2.09 14.69 13.50
C ILE A 54 -3.12 15.71 12.99
N SER A 55 -4.32 15.72 13.59
CA SER A 55 -5.40 16.65 13.21
C SER A 55 -4.98 18.11 13.36
N ILE A 56 -4.29 18.47 14.45
CA ILE A 56 -3.81 19.83 14.69
C ILE A 56 -2.71 20.24 13.71
N VAL A 57 -1.69 19.39 13.52
CA VAL A 57 -0.58 19.63 12.58
C VAL A 57 -1.10 19.79 11.15
N ASN A 58 -2.11 19.02 10.78
CA ASN A 58 -2.77 19.09 9.48
C ASN A 58 -3.42 20.45 9.20
N VAL A 59 -3.81 21.19 10.24
CA VAL A 59 -4.34 22.56 10.13
C VAL A 59 -3.23 23.60 10.17
N ILE A 60 -2.21 23.41 11.03
CA ILE A 60 -1.14 24.38 11.22
C ILE A 60 -0.25 24.51 9.99
N TYR A 61 0.10 23.39 9.35
CA TYR A 61 1.03 23.38 8.24
C TYR A 61 0.32 22.96 6.95
N LYS A 62 0.46 23.77 5.89
CA LYS A 62 -0.12 23.47 4.57
C LYS A 62 0.76 22.50 3.78
N GLU A 63 2.07 22.71 3.84
CA GLU A 63 3.06 21.89 3.12
C GLU A 63 3.10 20.45 3.64
N VAL A 64 2.88 19.48 2.74
CA VAL A 64 2.84 18.04 3.05
C VAL A 64 4.15 17.58 3.70
N SER A 65 5.28 18.00 3.15
CA SER A 65 6.62 17.63 3.64
C SER A 65 6.85 18.11 5.09
N ILE A 66 6.43 19.32 5.41
CA ILE A 66 6.54 19.89 6.77
C ILE A 66 5.59 19.15 7.72
N ARG A 67 4.31 18.95 7.35
CA ARG A 67 3.34 18.18 8.16
C ARG A 67 3.90 16.81 8.53
N ARG A 68 4.34 16.07 7.52
CA ARG A 68 4.92 14.73 7.69
C ARG A 68 6.11 14.78 8.65
N ASN A 69 7.04 15.70 8.45
CA ASN A 69 8.22 15.82 9.31
C ASN A 69 7.84 16.08 10.77
N LYS A 70 6.88 16.99 11.05
CA LYS A 70 6.40 17.25 12.41
C LYS A 70 5.69 16.04 13.03
N ILE A 71 4.89 15.30 12.26
CA ILE A 71 4.25 14.05 12.72
C ILE A 71 5.31 13.00 13.06
N GLU A 72 6.31 12.79 12.19
CA GLU A 72 7.38 11.81 12.43
C GLU A 72 8.21 12.16 13.67
N GLN A 73 8.53 13.45 13.88
CA GLN A 73 9.23 13.92 15.08
C GLN A 73 8.41 13.65 16.35
N PHE A 74 7.12 14.00 16.37
CA PHE A 74 6.24 13.71 17.50
C PHE A 74 6.18 12.22 17.83
N ILE A 75 6.01 11.38 16.81
CA ILE A 75 6.01 9.92 16.94
C ILE A 75 7.31 9.42 17.58
N LEU A 76 8.47 9.93 17.14
CA LEU A 76 9.76 9.56 17.70
C LEU A 76 9.95 10.01 19.16
N LEU A 77 9.23 11.04 19.60
CA LEU A 77 9.31 11.53 20.98
C LEU A 77 8.36 10.79 21.93
N CYS A 78 7.27 10.19 21.42
CA CYS A 78 6.29 9.45 22.22
C CYS A 78 6.90 8.30 23.04
N ASP A 79 6.36 8.06 24.24
CA ASP A 79 6.75 6.96 25.12
C ASP A 79 5.55 6.24 25.78
N LYS A 80 4.38 6.87 25.90
CA LYS A 80 3.18 6.18 26.42
C LYS A 80 2.79 5.03 25.49
N ASN A 81 2.53 3.86 26.08
CA ASN A 81 2.16 2.64 25.35
C ASN A 81 1.07 2.85 24.30
N GLY A 82 0.02 3.62 24.63
CA GLY A 82 -1.08 3.91 23.71
C GLY A 82 -0.61 4.67 22.46
N ASN A 83 0.19 5.71 22.63
CA ASN A 83 0.73 6.47 21.50
C ASN A 83 1.76 5.65 20.71
N VAL A 84 2.58 4.84 21.36
CA VAL A 84 3.53 3.96 20.66
C VAL A 84 2.79 2.94 19.79
N ILE A 85 1.71 2.32 20.30
CA ILE A 85 0.89 1.37 19.51
C ILE A 85 0.27 2.09 18.30
N LYS A 86 -0.37 3.23 18.51
CA LYS A 86 -0.97 4.04 17.43
C LYS A 86 0.08 4.45 16.40
N SER A 87 1.26 4.84 16.86
CA SER A 87 2.38 5.24 16.00
C SER A 87 2.88 4.10 15.12
N LEU A 88 2.99 2.88 15.67
CA LEU A 88 3.38 1.69 14.89
C LEU A 88 2.36 1.39 13.79
N ILE A 89 1.07 1.42 14.13
CA ILE A 89 -0.03 1.16 13.19
C ILE A 89 -0.06 2.24 12.11
N TYR A 90 -0.13 3.51 12.52
CA TYR A 90 -0.15 4.65 11.59
C TYR A 90 1.06 4.63 10.65
N SER A 91 2.27 4.47 11.19
CA SER A 91 3.49 4.45 10.37
C SER A 91 3.52 3.28 9.40
N GLN A 92 3.00 2.11 9.78
CA GLN A 92 2.89 0.96 8.88
C GLN A 92 1.91 1.22 7.73
N VAL A 93 0.75 1.81 8.06
CA VAL A 93 -0.30 2.18 7.10
C VAL A 93 0.21 3.23 6.10
N GLN A 94 0.97 4.22 6.59
CA GLN A 94 1.60 5.25 5.75
C GLN A 94 2.87 4.79 5.03
N GLY A 95 3.27 3.51 5.13
CA GLY A 95 4.49 3.04 4.48
C GLY A 95 5.80 3.57 5.08
N HIS A 96 5.78 4.17 6.26
CA HIS A 96 6.95 4.73 6.95
C HIS A 96 7.76 3.64 7.67
N TYR A 97 8.27 2.66 6.92
CA TYR A 97 8.89 1.46 7.49
C TYR A 97 10.14 1.74 8.30
N GLU A 98 10.91 2.78 7.96
CA GLU A 98 12.06 3.18 8.76
C GLU A 98 11.67 3.82 10.08
N LEU A 99 10.54 4.53 10.12
CA LEU A 99 9.98 5.03 11.37
C LEU A 99 9.53 3.86 12.26
N VAL A 100 8.86 2.85 11.67
CA VAL A 100 8.52 1.61 12.38
C VAL A 100 9.79 0.96 12.95
N PHE A 101 10.89 0.90 12.18
CA PHE A 101 12.16 0.31 12.64
C PHE A 101 12.75 1.08 13.83
N LYS A 102 12.78 2.42 13.76
CA LYS A 102 13.23 3.28 14.85
C LYS A 102 12.39 3.07 16.12
N LEU A 103 11.06 2.99 15.99
CA LEU A 103 10.15 2.72 17.11
C LEU A 103 10.37 1.35 17.75
N LEU A 104 10.56 0.30 16.93
CA LEU A 104 10.87 -1.05 17.41
C LEU A 104 12.15 -1.08 18.23
N THR A 105 13.19 -0.38 17.77
CA THR A 105 14.48 -0.28 18.47
C THR A 105 14.34 0.49 19.78
N LYS A 106 13.75 1.70 19.74
CA LYS A 106 13.56 2.56 20.91
C LYS A 106 12.78 1.86 22.02
N HIS A 107 11.74 1.11 21.67
CA HIS A 107 10.80 0.52 22.63
C HIS A 107 10.97 -0.98 22.84
N ALA A 108 12.07 -1.59 22.39
CA ALA A 108 12.31 -3.04 22.44
C ALA A 108 12.12 -3.67 23.83
N ARG A 109 12.35 -2.90 24.91
CA ARG A 109 12.25 -3.35 26.30
C ARG A 109 10.84 -3.19 26.91
N LYS A 110 9.87 -2.57 26.22
CA LYS A 110 8.51 -2.36 26.76
C LYS A 110 7.69 -3.66 26.74
N THR A 111 7.53 -4.28 27.91
CA THR A 111 6.83 -5.56 28.08
C THR A 111 5.33 -5.47 27.81
N ARG A 112 4.67 -4.37 28.21
CA ARG A 112 3.22 -4.16 28.07
C ARG A 112 2.73 -4.13 26.61
N ILE A 113 3.60 -3.78 25.66
CA ILE A 113 3.28 -3.71 24.23
C ILE A 113 4.07 -4.73 23.40
N LYS A 114 4.69 -5.73 24.06
CA LYS A 114 5.57 -6.72 23.41
C LYS A 114 4.89 -7.48 22.27
N ALA A 115 3.58 -7.72 22.35
CA ALA A 115 2.83 -8.35 21.26
C ALA A 115 2.83 -7.50 19.99
N TYR A 116 2.55 -6.20 20.10
CA TYR A 116 2.60 -5.25 18.97
C TYR A 116 4.02 -5.19 18.39
N LEU A 117 5.03 -5.02 19.23
CA LEU A 117 6.43 -4.96 18.77
C LEU A 117 6.83 -6.22 17.98
N LYS A 118 6.39 -7.41 18.42
CA LYS A 118 6.62 -8.66 17.68
C LYS A 118 5.95 -8.66 16.31
N VAL A 119 4.69 -8.24 16.23
CA VAL A 119 3.92 -8.19 14.98
C VAL A 119 4.56 -7.20 14.01
N PHE A 120 4.88 -5.97 14.46
CA PHE A 120 5.51 -4.96 13.61
C PHE A 120 6.94 -5.30 13.20
N SER A 121 7.67 -6.08 14.01
CA SER A 121 8.96 -6.64 13.57
C SER A 121 8.80 -7.57 12.36
N LEU A 122 7.72 -8.35 12.28
CA LEU A 122 7.44 -9.21 11.12
C LEU A 122 7.05 -8.38 9.89
N TYR A 123 6.20 -7.38 10.06
CA TYR A 123 5.87 -6.41 9.01
C TYR A 123 7.13 -5.79 8.41
N ASN A 124 8.03 -5.25 9.25
CA ASN A 124 9.24 -4.62 8.75
C ASN A 124 10.19 -5.62 8.08
N LYS A 125 10.34 -6.84 8.59
CA LYS A 125 11.14 -7.88 7.91
C LYS A 125 10.60 -8.15 6.50
N ARG A 126 9.28 -8.21 6.34
CA ARG A 126 8.65 -8.36 5.01
C ARG A 126 8.90 -7.14 4.14
N ASN A 127 8.63 -5.95 4.65
CA ASN A 127 8.74 -4.71 3.89
C ASN A 127 10.17 -4.47 3.37
N PHE A 128 11.19 -4.81 4.16
CA PHE A 128 12.60 -4.77 3.74
C PHE A 128 13.07 -5.99 2.92
N ASN A 129 12.16 -6.85 2.46
CA ASN A 129 12.49 -8.11 1.74
C ASN A 129 13.44 -9.04 2.52
N LYS A 130 13.59 -8.86 3.84
CA LYS A 130 14.40 -9.73 4.69
C LYS A 130 13.69 -11.06 4.94
N LYS A 131 12.35 -11.06 4.90
CA LYS A 131 11.54 -12.27 5.04
C LYS A 131 10.17 -12.16 4.38
N THR A 132 9.98 -12.88 3.29
CA THR A 132 8.74 -12.92 2.51
C THR A 132 8.20 -14.36 2.41
N GLU A 133 7.00 -14.51 1.86
CA GLU A 133 6.48 -15.80 1.40
C GLU A 133 6.42 -16.88 2.51
N LYS A 134 6.79 -18.13 2.19
CA LYS A 134 6.77 -19.29 3.09
C LYS A 134 7.64 -19.09 4.33
N ARG A 135 8.66 -18.24 4.26
CA ARG A 135 9.55 -17.95 5.39
C ARG A 135 8.85 -17.06 6.43
N LEU A 136 7.97 -16.16 5.99
CA LEU A 136 7.15 -15.33 6.86
C LEU A 136 6.03 -16.18 7.50
N GLU A 137 5.33 -16.98 6.69
CA GLU A 137 4.28 -17.90 7.16
C GLU A 137 4.79 -18.81 8.29
N LYS A 138 5.91 -19.52 8.07
CA LYS A 138 6.53 -20.37 9.09
C LYS A 138 6.92 -19.62 10.37
N GLU A 139 7.22 -18.32 10.29
CA GLU A 139 7.53 -17.52 11.48
C GLU A 139 6.26 -17.13 12.25
N LEU A 140 5.17 -16.86 11.54
CA LEU A 140 3.87 -16.62 12.15
C LEU A 140 3.40 -17.88 12.90
N ASP A 141 3.49 -19.06 12.28
CA ASP A 141 3.05 -20.33 12.88
C ASP A 141 3.81 -20.70 14.17
N ARG A 142 5.10 -20.33 14.24
CA ARG A 142 5.95 -20.58 15.41
C ARG A 142 5.69 -19.61 16.56
N LYS A 143 4.98 -18.51 16.33
CA LYS A 143 4.77 -17.45 17.32
C LYS A 143 3.35 -17.50 17.87
N LYS A 144 3.23 -17.35 19.18
CA LYS A 144 1.94 -17.15 19.85
C LYS A 144 1.65 -15.66 19.99
N PHE A 145 0.42 -15.27 19.64
CA PHE A 145 -0.09 -13.91 19.75
C PHE A 145 -1.35 -13.90 20.64
N PRO A 146 -1.56 -12.83 21.43
CA PRO A 146 -2.80 -12.66 22.18
C PRO A 146 -4.00 -12.46 21.24
N ASN A 147 -5.18 -12.89 21.67
CA ASN A 147 -6.43 -12.80 20.89
C ASN A 147 -7.15 -11.43 20.98
N SER A 148 -6.40 -10.35 21.23
CA SER A 148 -6.96 -8.99 21.20
C SER A 148 -7.34 -8.61 19.77
N PRO A 149 -8.48 -7.92 19.54
CA PRO A 149 -8.96 -7.55 18.20
C PRO A 149 -7.89 -6.98 17.27
N GLU A 150 -7.11 -6.00 17.73
CA GLU A 150 -6.11 -5.30 16.92
C GLU A 150 -4.99 -6.23 16.47
N ILE A 151 -4.44 -7.01 17.40
CA ILE A 151 -3.38 -7.98 17.11
C ILE A 151 -3.89 -9.08 16.19
N TYR A 152 -5.11 -9.56 16.40
CA TYR A 152 -5.69 -10.59 15.55
C TYR A 152 -5.78 -10.10 14.10
N VAL A 153 -6.36 -8.92 13.87
CA VAL A 153 -6.46 -8.30 12.54
C VAL A 153 -5.08 -8.14 11.91
N LEU A 154 -4.11 -7.58 12.65
CA LEU A 154 -2.73 -7.40 12.16
C LEU A 154 -2.06 -8.72 11.76
N VAL A 155 -2.30 -9.81 12.52
CA VAL A 155 -1.74 -11.14 12.23
C VAL A 155 -2.43 -11.77 11.03
N GLN A 156 -3.76 -11.69 10.91
CA GLN A 156 -4.46 -12.20 9.72
C GLN A 156 -4.00 -11.47 8.45
N MET A 157 -3.87 -10.14 8.51
CA MET A 157 -3.29 -9.38 7.40
C MET A 157 -1.86 -9.84 7.05
N LEU A 158 -0.99 -10.11 8.04
CA LEU A 158 0.35 -10.67 7.78
C LEU A 158 0.33 -12.03 7.08
N TYR A 159 -0.59 -12.92 7.45
CA TYR A 159 -0.77 -14.17 6.72
C TYR A 159 -1.24 -13.92 5.28
N GLY A 160 -2.21 -13.02 5.08
CA GLY A 160 -2.64 -12.59 3.75
C GLY A 160 -1.48 -12.05 2.91
N TYR A 161 -0.66 -11.18 3.47
CA TYR A 161 0.55 -10.65 2.84
C TYR A 161 1.58 -11.74 2.49
N ALA A 162 1.76 -12.75 3.35
CA ALA A 162 2.65 -13.87 3.07
C ALA A 162 2.14 -14.71 1.88
N LYS A 163 0.82 -14.83 1.71
CA LYS A 163 0.18 -15.50 0.57
C LYS A 163 0.18 -14.64 -0.68
N TYR A 164 0.08 -13.31 -0.56
CA TYR A 164 0.26 -12.39 -1.67
C TYR A 164 1.67 -12.49 -2.27
N ASP A 165 2.70 -12.59 -1.41
CA ASP A 165 4.08 -12.75 -1.87
C ASP A 165 4.30 -14.06 -2.65
N ILE A 166 3.49 -15.10 -2.36
CA ILE A 166 3.45 -16.36 -3.11
C ILE A 166 2.21 -16.31 -4.00
N PRO A 167 2.17 -15.54 -5.10
CA PRO A 167 1.01 -14.89 -5.74
C PRO A 167 -0.29 -15.74 -5.84
N ASN A 168 -0.87 -16.14 -4.71
CA ASN A 168 -1.88 -17.17 -4.58
C ASN A 168 -3.08 -16.50 -3.95
N CYS A 169 -3.94 -16.02 -4.85
CA CYS A 169 -5.04 -15.14 -4.50
C CYS A 169 -6.09 -15.88 -3.67
N ARG A 170 -6.37 -17.14 -4.03
CA ARG A 170 -7.28 -18.02 -3.26
C ARG A 170 -6.84 -18.19 -1.80
N ALA A 171 -5.53 -18.29 -1.56
CA ALA A 171 -5.02 -18.46 -0.21
C ALA A 171 -5.12 -17.19 0.65
N MET A 172 -5.35 -16.00 0.05
CA MET A 172 -5.53 -14.75 0.80
C MET A 172 -6.94 -14.60 1.38
N ILE A 173 -7.96 -15.06 0.66
CA ILE A 173 -9.39 -14.84 0.98
C ILE A 173 -9.73 -15.20 2.44
N PRO A 174 -9.38 -16.39 2.97
CA PRO A 174 -9.76 -16.75 4.33
C PRO A 174 -9.15 -15.86 5.40
N TYR A 175 -8.00 -15.25 5.13
CA TYR A 175 -7.36 -14.32 6.06
C TYR A 175 -7.97 -12.91 5.97
N SER A 176 -8.35 -12.47 4.76
CA SER A 176 -9.09 -11.22 4.55
C SER A 176 -10.41 -11.24 5.33
N GLU A 177 -11.22 -12.30 5.16
CA GLU A 177 -12.52 -12.44 5.83
C GLU A 177 -12.40 -12.47 7.36
N LYS A 178 -11.38 -13.17 7.88
CA LYS A 178 -11.12 -13.18 9.33
C LYS A 178 -10.74 -11.79 9.85
N ALA A 179 -9.96 -11.02 9.10
CA ALA A 179 -9.63 -9.65 9.46
C ALA A 179 -10.89 -8.77 9.45
N LYS A 180 -11.67 -8.80 8.36
CA LYS A 180 -12.95 -8.09 8.20
C LYS A 180 -13.88 -8.30 9.39
N ALA A 181 -14.13 -9.57 9.73
CA ALA A 181 -15.05 -9.93 10.81
C ALA A 181 -14.60 -9.42 12.19
N ARG A 182 -13.29 -9.18 12.39
CA ARG A 182 -12.74 -8.76 13.68
C ARG A 182 -12.62 -7.24 13.82
N ILE A 183 -12.51 -6.48 12.72
CA ILE A 183 -12.38 -5.01 12.74
C ILE A 183 -13.47 -4.31 13.58
N PRO A 184 -14.77 -4.67 13.50
CA PRO A 184 -15.82 -4.03 14.30
C PRO A 184 -15.61 -4.13 15.81
N SER A 185 -14.86 -5.13 16.29
CA SER A 185 -14.61 -5.35 17.72
C SER A 185 -13.50 -4.48 18.32
N ILE A 186 -12.77 -3.72 17.48
CA ILE A 186 -11.71 -2.82 17.93
C ILE A 186 -12.32 -1.58 18.61
N GLN A 187 -11.92 -1.33 19.86
CA GLN A 187 -12.48 -0.25 20.67
C GLN A 187 -11.87 1.12 20.36
N ASN A 188 -10.56 1.15 20.04
CA ASN A 188 -9.90 2.41 19.73
C ASN A 188 -10.25 2.86 18.31
N LYS A 189 -11.05 3.92 18.18
CA LYS A 189 -11.54 4.47 16.90
C LYS A 189 -10.41 4.72 15.88
N PHE A 190 -9.36 5.43 16.27
CA PHE A 190 -8.23 5.72 15.38
C PHE A 190 -7.53 4.45 14.88
N ILE A 191 -7.30 3.47 15.76
CA ILE A 191 -6.71 2.18 15.36
C ILE A 191 -7.66 1.43 14.42
N LYS A 192 -8.96 1.41 14.74
CA LYS A 192 -9.98 0.76 13.90
C LYS A 192 -9.96 1.34 12.49
N GLU A 193 -10.02 2.67 12.36
CA GLU A 193 -9.97 3.38 11.08
C GLU A 193 -8.70 3.06 10.29
N CYS A 194 -7.52 3.12 10.93
CA CYS A 194 -6.26 2.78 10.27
C CYS A 194 -6.25 1.33 9.74
N LEU A 195 -6.70 0.37 10.55
CA LEU A 195 -6.71 -1.04 10.16
C LEU A 195 -7.82 -1.35 9.15
N GLU A 196 -8.94 -0.63 9.19
CA GLU A 196 -10.02 -0.73 8.22
C GLU A 196 -9.58 -0.22 6.84
N MET A 197 -8.95 0.96 6.77
CA MET A 197 -8.40 1.47 5.51
C MET A 197 -7.37 0.51 4.91
N GLN A 198 -6.46 -0.02 5.74
CA GLN A 198 -5.46 -0.98 5.29
C GLN A 198 -6.08 -2.30 4.82
N TYR A 199 -7.12 -2.77 5.50
CA TYR A 199 -7.86 -3.95 5.10
C TYR A 199 -8.56 -3.73 3.75
N LYS A 200 -9.33 -2.63 3.60
CA LYS A 200 -10.06 -2.32 2.36
C LYS A 200 -9.12 -2.24 1.17
N GLU A 201 -7.96 -1.59 1.34
CA GLU A 201 -6.92 -1.53 0.32
C GLU A 201 -6.53 -2.92 -0.19
N ARG A 202 -6.43 -3.91 0.70
CA ARG A 202 -6.08 -5.28 0.31
C ARG A 202 -7.25 -6.06 -0.25
N ASP A 203 -8.42 -5.87 0.33
CA ASP A 203 -9.64 -6.53 -0.11
C ASP A 203 -9.98 -6.16 -1.57
N ALA A 204 -9.80 -4.89 -1.94
CA ALA A 204 -9.98 -4.43 -3.32
C ALA A 204 -9.10 -5.22 -4.33
N PHE A 205 -7.82 -5.43 -4.01
CA PHE A 205 -6.95 -6.25 -4.87
C PHE A 205 -7.31 -7.73 -4.84
N ILE A 206 -7.76 -8.28 -3.72
CA ILE A 206 -8.22 -9.67 -3.66
C ILE A 206 -9.44 -9.84 -4.58
N LYS A 207 -10.41 -8.93 -4.50
CA LYS A 207 -11.59 -8.92 -5.37
C LYS A 207 -11.21 -8.78 -6.84
N LEU A 208 -10.32 -7.84 -7.17
CA LEU A 208 -9.82 -7.68 -8.53
C LEU A 208 -9.21 -8.99 -9.05
N LEU A 209 -8.27 -9.59 -8.32
CA LEU A 209 -7.57 -10.78 -8.76
C LEU A 209 -8.48 -12.03 -8.81
N SER A 210 -9.56 -12.04 -8.04
CA SER A 210 -10.62 -13.05 -8.12
C SER A 210 -11.62 -12.82 -9.25
N ASP A 211 -11.42 -11.80 -10.10
CA ASP A 211 -12.35 -11.38 -11.16
C ASP A 211 -13.70 -10.85 -10.65
N GLU A 212 -13.75 -10.41 -9.39
CA GLU A 212 -14.89 -9.70 -8.77
C GLU A 212 -14.69 -8.19 -8.99
N VAL A 213 -14.70 -7.77 -10.27
CA VAL A 213 -14.24 -6.46 -10.74
C VAL A 213 -15.10 -5.32 -10.19
N GLU A 214 -16.42 -5.45 -10.21
CA GLU A 214 -17.35 -4.43 -9.72
C GLU A 214 -17.18 -4.20 -8.21
N GLU A 215 -17.13 -5.27 -7.42
CA GLU A 215 -16.90 -5.19 -5.97
C GLU A 215 -15.54 -4.55 -5.66
N SER A 216 -14.50 -4.86 -6.45
CA SER A 216 -13.19 -4.21 -6.32
C SER A 216 -13.29 -2.70 -6.53
N ARG A 217 -14.00 -2.27 -7.58
CA ARG A 217 -14.20 -0.85 -7.91
C ARG A 217 -14.97 -0.13 -6.80
N GLU A 218 -16.03 -0.74 -6.29
CA GLU A 218 -16.81 -0.20 -5.17
C GLU A 218 -15.93 0.06 -3.94
N ILE A 219 -15.14 -0.94 -3.52
CA ILE A 219 -14.23 -0.78 -2.38
C ILE A 219 -13.19 0.32 -2.63
N CYS A 220 -12.64 0.41 -3.85
CA CYS A 220 -11.70 1.48 -4.19
C CYS A 220 -12.35 2.86 -4.09
N LEU A 221 -13.56 3.01 -4.60
CA LEU A 221 -14.32 4.26 -4.53
C LEU A 221 -14.68 4.61 -3.09
N GLU A 222 -15.00 3.64 -2.24
CA GLU A 222 -15.20 3.87 -0.80
C GLU A 222 -13.93 4.44 -0.13
N ILE A 223 -12.75 3.91 -0.47
CA ILE A 223 -11.47 4.40 0.04
C ILE A 223 -11.21 5.84 -0.42
N ILE A 224 -11.38 6.10 -1.72
CA ILE A 224 -11.07 7.39 -2.34
C ILE A 224 -12.02 8.48 -1.84
N ASN A 225 -13.30 8.17 -1.71
CA ASN A 225 -14.32 9.12 -1.30
C ASN A 225 -14.45 9.26 0.22
N ALA A 226 -13.64 8.53 1.00
CA ALA A 226 -13.63 8.72 2.44
C ALA A 226 -13.13 10.15 2.80
N PRO A 227 -13.75 10.83 3.79
CA PRO A 227 -13.38 12.19 4.14
C PRO A 227 -11.88 12.32 4.45
N ASN A 228 -11.23 13.32 3.84
CA ASN A 228 -9.80 13.61 4.00
C ASN A 228 -8.84 12.45 3.64
N ALA A 229 -9.30 11.40 2.95
CA ALA A 229 -8.50 10.20 2.73
C ALA A 229 -7.19 10.46 1.97
N SER A 230 -7.20 11.36 0.99
CA SER A 230 -5.99 11.72 0.22
C SER A 230 -4.93 12.41 1.09
N GLN A 231 -5.35 13.16 2.11
CA GLN A 231 -4.45 13.82 3.06
C GLN A 231 -4.00 12.86 4.18
N GLU A 232 -4.92 12.04 4.70
CA GLU A 232 -4.66 11.20 5.87
C GLU A 232 -4.04 9.86 5.50
N TYR A 233 -4.34 9.30 4.34
CA TYR A 233 -3.93 7.97 3.88
C TYR A 233 -3.48 7.96 2.40
N PRO A 234 -2.57 8.86 1.98
CA PRO A 234 -2.20 9.03 0.56
C PRO A 234 -1.73 7.73 -0.09
N ILE A 235 -0.99 6.88 0.63
CA ILE A 235 -0.51 5.60 0.08
C ILE A 235 -1.67 4.63 -0.22
N ILE A 236 -2.68 4.60 0.64
CA ILE A 236 -3.85 3.72 0.46
C ILE A 236 -4.71 4.23 -0.69
N VAL A 237 -4.96 5.55 -0.74
CA VAL A 237 -5.74 6.18 -1.82
C VAL A 237 -5.06 5.99 -3.16
N SER A 238 -3.75 6.23 -3.24
CA SER A 238 -2.95 5.96 -4.45
C SER A 238 -3.07 4.49 -4.88
N SER A 239 -3.06 3.54 -3.94
CA SER A 239 -3.22 2.11 -4.26
C SER A 239 -4.63 1.77 -4.74
N ALA A 240 -5.66 2.42 -4.22
CA ALA A 240 -7.03 2.28 -4.70
C ALA A 240 -7.18 2.80 -6.13
N TYR A 241 -6.56 3.94 -6.46
CA TYR A 241 -6.51 4.43 -7.85
C TYR A 241 -5.78 3.47 -8.78
N CYS A 242 -4.65 2.90 -8.36
CA CYS A 242 -3.97 1.89 -9.17
C CYS A 242 -4.85 0.66 -9.41
N CYS A 243 -5.54 0.18 -8.37
CA CYS A 243 -6.47 -0.96 -8.47
C CYS A 243 -7.65 -0.64 -9.40
N LEU A 244 -8.22 0.58 -9.34
CA LEU A 244 -9.22 1.04 -10.30
C LEU A 244 -8.69 1.04 -11.72
N GLY A 245 -7.52 1.64 -11.94
CA GLY A 245 -6.91 1.71 -13.26
C GLY A 245 -6.70 0.31 -13.86
N GLU A 246 -6.10 -0.60 -13.07
CA GLU A 246 -5.92 -1.99 -13.46
C GLU A 246 -7.26 -2.69 -13.77
N SER A 247 -8.31 -2.41 -13.00
CA SER A 247 -9.64 -2.98 -13.22
C SER A 247 -10.27 -2.61 -14.57
N TYR A 248 -9.91 -1.46 -15.15
CA TYR A 248 -10.45 -0.99 -16.44
C TYR A 248 -9.60 -1.41 -17.65
N GLN A 249 -8.46 -2.08 -17.46
CA GLN A 249 -7.48 -2.32 -18.53
C GLN A 249 -8.04 -3.11 -19.73
N TYR A 250 -9.06 -3.94 -19.51
CA TYR A 250 -9.72 -4.73 -20.56
C TYR A 250 -11.02 -4.11 -21.10
N GLU A 251 -11.46 -2.99 -20.53
CA GLU A 251 -12.72 -2.33 -20.86
C GLU A 251 -12.53 -0.96 -21.51
N CYS A 252 -11.69 -0.11 -20.92
CA CYS A 252 -11.44 1.24 -21.41
C CYS A 252 -10.02 1.68 -21.06
N ILE A 253 -9.17 1.76 -22.08
CA ILE A 253 -7.75 2.14 -21.94
C ILE A 253 -7.62 3.56 -21.37
N PHE A 254 -8.45 4.51 -21.82
CA PHE A 254 -8.41 5.90 -21.32
C PHE A 254 -8.80 6.01 -19.84
N THR A 255 -9.80 5.25 -19.40
CA THR A 255 -10.19 5.20 -17.98
C THR A 255 -9.10 4.54 -17.14
N SER A 256 -8.50 3.47 -17.68
CA SER A 256 -7.37 2.78 -17.04
C SER A 256 -6.16 3.70 -16.86
N GLU A 257 -5.73 4.37 -17.94
CA GLU A 257 -4.63 5.35 -17.93
C GLU A 257 -4.88 6.45 -16.91
N LYS A 258 -6.05 7.10 -16.97
CA LYS A 258 -6.40 8.21 -16.06
C LYS A 258 -6.21 7.83 -14.59
N PHE A 259 -6.73 6.68 -14.17
CA PHE A 259 -6.61 6.27 -12.78
C PHE A 259 -5.20 5.82 -12.40
N LEU A 260 -4.44 5.24 -13.33
CA LEU A 260 -3.03 4.91 -13.10
C LEU A 260 -2.16 6.17 -12.99
N GLU A 261 -2.37 7.18 -13.84
CA GLU A 261 -1.71 8.49 -13.74
C GLU A 261 -2.02 9.15 -12.38
N MET A 262 -3.31 9.19 -11.99
CA MET A 262 -3.71 9.69 -10.66
C MET A 262 -3.05 8.94 -9.50
N SER A 263 -2.88 7.62 -9.62
CA SER A 263 -2.20 6.83 -8.59
C SER A 263 -0.75 7.29 -8.38
N ILE A 264 -0.05 7.61 -9.47
CA ILE A 264 1.35 8.06 -9.45
C ILE A 264 1.43 9.50 -8.95
N GLU A 265 0.56 10.39 -9.43
CA GLU A 265 0.49 11.80 -9.03
C GLU A 265 0.39 11.93 -7.51
N ILE A 266 -0.51 11.17 -6.86
CA ILE A 266 -0.66 11.20 -5.41
C ILE A 266 0.62 10.77 -4.69
N LEU A 267 1.39 9.82 -5.22
CA LEU A 267 2.68 9.45 -4.61
C LEU A 267 3.69 10.60 -4.72
N GLU A 268 3.71 11.31 -5.86
CA GLU A 268 4.65 12.41 -6.12
C GLU A 268 4.32 13.64 -5.27
N GLU A 269 3.04 14.04 -5.21
CA GLU A 269 2.55 15.13 -4.36
C GLU A 269 2.84 14.90 -2.88
N ASN A 270 2.87 13.63 -2.46
CA ASN A 270 3.18 13.24 -1.08
C ASN A 270 4.66 12.92 -0.85
N HIS A 271 5.52 13.23 -1.82
CA HIS A 271 6.97 13.01 -1.78
C HIS A 271 7.34 11.57 -1.37
N ILE A 272 6.58 10.60 -1.88
CA ILE A 272 6.96 9.20 -1.74
C ILE A 272 8.15 8.93 -2.66
N ASP A 273 9.15 8.24 -2.11
CA ASP A 273 10.39 7.94 -2.80
C ASP A 273 10.12 7.16 -4.11
N LYS A 274 10.67 7.63 -5.24
CA LYS A 274 10.54 6.99 -6.56
C LYS A 274 11.17 5.59 -6.62
N THR A 275 12.10 5.29 -5.72
CA THR A 275 12.68 3.97 -5.54
C THR A 275 11.79 3.02 -4.74
N SER A 276 10.70 3.52 -4.14
CA SER A 276 9.76 2.71 -3.38
C SER A 276 9.10 1.63 -4.24
N LYS A 277 8.73 0.52 -3.60
CA LYS A 277 8.08 -0.60 -4.30
C LYS A 277 6.77 -0.20 -4.97
N LYS A 278 5.98 0.67 -4.33
CA LYS A 278 4.68 1.11 -4.85
C LYS A 278 4.85 2.00 -6.09
N TYR A 279 5.75 2.97 -6.05
CA TYR A 279 6.02 3.83 -7.21
C TYR A 279 6.43 3.01 -8.44
N LYS A 280 7.40 2.10 -8.28
CA LYS A 280 7.83 1.20 -9.36
C LYS A 280 6.72 0.28 -9.84
N ALA A 281 5.90 -0.26 -8.92
CA ALA A 281 4.77 -1.10 -9.29
C ALA A 281 3.75 -0.34 -10.15
N PHE A 282 3.38 0.89 -9.76
CA PHE A 282 2.37 1.67 -10.51
C PHE A 282 2.89 2.13 -11.87
N LYS A 283 4.17 2.55 -11.95
CA LYS A 283 4.82 2.84 -13.23
C LYS A 283 4.91 1.61 -14.13
N THR A 284 5.17 0.44 -13.56
CA THR A 284 5.19 -0.83 -14.30
C THR A 284 3.79 -1.19 -14.81
N THR A 285 2.74 -1.05 -14.00
CA THR A 285 1.35 -1.30 -14.42
C THR A 285 0.90 -0.34 -15.53
N LEU A 286 1.28 0.94 -15.44
CA LEU A 286 1.01 1.92 -16.50
C LEU A 286 1.78 1.60 -17.79
N ALA A 287 3.06 1.26 -17.68
CA ALA A 287 3.85 0.82 -18.83
C ALA A 287 3.25 -0.44 -19.47
N HIS A 288 2.75 -1.39 -18.66
CA HIS A 288 2.06 -2.57 -19.17
C HIS A 288 0.84 -2.20 -20.01
N LEU A 289 -0.02 -1.30 -19.52
CA LEU A 289 -1.17 -0.81 -20.28
C LEU A 289 -0.75 -0.22 -21.63
N TYR A 290 0.30 0.62 -21.64
CA TYR A 290 0.83 1.24 -22.86
C TYR A 290 1.38 0.21 -23.85
N ILE A 291 2.19 -0.73 -23.38
CA ILE A 291 2.84 -1.72 -24.24
C ILE A 291 1.82 -2.70 -24.82
N ASP A 292 0.91 -3.24 -23.99
CA ASP A 292 -0.07 -4.22 -24.44
C ASP A 292 -0.99 -3.63 -25.52
N ASN A 293 -1.32 -2.34 -25.41
CA ASN A 293 -2.24 -1.65 -26.32
C ASN A 293 -1.57 -0.80 -27.40
N ALA A 294 -0.23 -0.78 -27.49
CA ALA A 294 0.51 0.09 -28.42
C ALA A 294 0.10 1.58 -28.31
N PHE A 295 -0.07 2.06 -27.08
CA PHE A 295 -0.69 3.33 -26.75
C PHE A 295 0.25 4.17 -25.87
N ASN A 296 0.44 5.45 -26.19
CA ASN A 296 1.28 6.40 -25.44
C ASN A 296 2.68 5.85 -25.05
N LEU A 297 3.33 5.15 -25.97
CA LEU A 297 4.61 4.48 -25.73
C LEU A 297 5.72 5.49 -25.35
N GLU A 298 5.65 6.70 -25.87
CA GLU A 298 6.55 7.81 -25.59
C GLU A 298 6.46 8.33 -24.14
N LYS A 299 5.37 8.05 -23.43
CA LYS A 299 5.21 8.39 -22.01
C LYS A 299 5.86 7.38 -21.08
N ILE A 300 6.37 6.25 -21.59
CA ILE A 300 6.99 5.22 -20.74
C ILE A 300 8.28 5.76 -20.14
N ASP A 301 8.33 5.73 -18.82
CA ASP A 301 9.49 6.16 -18.05
C ASP A 301 10.32 4.93 -17.65
N HIS A 302 11.19 4.54 -18.56
CA HIS A 302 11.98 3.31 -18.51
C HIS A 302 12.86 3.19 -17.26
N GLU A 303 13.19 4.29 -16.58
CA GLU A 303 14.00 4.28 -15.35
C GLU A 303 13.30 3.54 -14.19
N TYR A 304 11.98 3.62 -14.12
CA TYR A 304 11.18 3.13 -12.97
C TYR A 304 10.36 1.87 -13.26
N VAL A 305 10.57 1.25 -14.42
CA VAL A 305 9.82 0.07 -14.87
C VAL A 305 10.55 -1.23 -14.47
N ASP A 306 9.81 -2.28 -14.12
CA ASP A 306 10.40 -3.60 -13.87
C ASP A 306 11.08 -4.14 -15.13
N ILE A 307 12.20 -4.83 -14.95
CA ILE A 307 12.96 -5.48 -16.03
C ILE A 307 12.10 -6.42 -16.90
N GLY A 308 11.02 -7.00 -16.34
CA GLY A 308 10.05 -7.79 -17.08
C GLY A 308 9.32 -7.01 -18.15
N GLU A 309 8.81 -5.84 -17.76
CA GLU A 309 8.02 -4.99 -18.64
C GLU A 309 8.93 -4.22 -19.61
N GLU A 310 10.15 -3.86 -19.18
CA GLU A 310 11.18 -3.35 -20.09
C GLU A 310 11.54 -4.39 -21.17
N GLY A 311 11.73 -5.65 -20.79
CA GLY A 311 11.95 -6.73 -21.75
C GLY A 311 10.79 -6.89 -22.73
N HIS A 312 9.55 -6.73 -22.26
CA HIS A 312 8.36 -6.78 -23.09
C HIS A 312 8.31 -5.62 -24.11
N PHE A 313 8.60 -4.39 -23.68
CA PHE A 313 8.73 -3.24 -24.58
C PHE A 313 9.78 -3.48 -25.66
N GLN A 314 10.99 -3.89 -25.26
CA GLN A 314 12.11 -4.10 -26.20
C GLN A 314 11.78 -5.18 -27.23
N LEU A 315 11.12 -6.27 -26.83
CA LEU A 315 10.68 -7.30 -27.77
C LEU A 315 9.63 -6.81 -28.77
N LYS A 316 8.72 -5.92 -28.36
CA LYS A 316 7.57 -5.52 -29.18
C LYS A 316 7.84 -4.30 -30.05
N PHE A 317 8.62 -3.33 -29.56
CA PHE A 317 8.80 -2.02 -30.18
C PHE A 317 10.25 -1.53 -30.24
N GLY A 318 11.18 -2.17 -29.51
CA GLY A 318 12.57 -1.73 -29.37
C GLY A 318 13.57 -2.69 -29.99
N ASP A 319 14.69 -2.88 -29.28
CA ASP A 319 15.73 -3.84 -29.66
C ASP A 319 15.34 -5.25 -29.19
N ALA A 320 14.85 -6.07 -30.12
CA ALA A 320 14.43 -7.44 -29.83
C ALA A 320 15.56 -8.31 -29.27
N GLU A 321 16.83 -8.09 -29.66
CA GLU A 321 17.96 -8.84 -29.11
C GLU A 321 18.19 -8.49 -27.64
N LEU A 322 18.07 -7.20 -27.30
CA LEU A 322 18.09 -6.75 -25.91
C LEU A 322 16.92 -7.35 -25.12
N GLY A 323 15.71 -7.34 -25.68
CA GLY A 323 14.53 -7.97 -25.08
C GLY A 323 14.75 -9.45 -24.74
N GLU A 324 15.31 -10.22 -25.68
CA GLU A 324 15.67 -11.63 -25.45
C GLU A 324 16.73 -11.80 -24.35
N LYS A 325 17.76 -10.96 -24.32
CA LYS A 325 18.78 -10.96 -23.26
C LYS A 325 18.18 -10.71 -21.88
N LEU A 326 17.24 -9.77 -21.78
CA LEU A 326 16.53 -9.47 -20.53
C LEU A 326 15.69 -10.67 -20.06
N TYR A 327 14.92 -11.29 -20.96
CA TYR A 327 14.14 -12.48 -20.65
C TYR A 327 15.01 -13.68 -20.24
N ALA A 328 16.10 -13.94 -20.95
CA ALA A 328 17.04 -15.01 -20.60
C ALA A 328 17.65 -14.82 -19.20
N LYS A 329 17.90 -13.57 -18.79
CA LYS A 329 18.37 -13.26 -17.42
C LYS A 329 17.32 -13.58 -16.37
N MET A 330 16.05 -13.30 -16.64
CA MET A 330 14.94 -13.58 -15.72
C MET A 330 14.61 -15.07 -15.63
N GLU A 331 14.70 -15.79 -16.75
CA GLU A 331 14.40 -17.23 -16.85
C GLU A 331 15.26 -18.09 -15.92
N LYS A 332 16.51 -17.67 -15.66
CA LYS A 332 17.40 -18.30 -14.65
C LYS A 332 16.80 -18.35 -13.24
N LYS A 333 15.84 -17.48 -12.93
CA LYS A 333 15.13 -17.42 -11.64
C LYS A 333 13.70 -17.95 -11.71
N GLY A 334 13.26 -18.37 -12.90
CA GLY A 334 11.86 -18.66 -13.22
C GLY A 334 11.08 -17.41 -13.63
N LEU A 335 10.30 -17.52 -14.71
CA LEU A 335 9.39 -16.45 -15.14
C LEU A 335 8.08 -16.53 -14.35
N SER A 336 7.54 -15.36 -13.99
CA SER A 336 6.16 -15.29 -13.50
C SER A 336 5.18 -15.53 -14.66
N PRO A 337 3.91 -15.90 -14.37
CA PRO A 337 2.88 -16.06 -15.39
C PRO A 337 2.71 -14.80 -16.25
N HIS A 338 2.80 -13.60 -15.65
CA HIS A 338 2.77 -12.32 -16.37
C HIS A 338 3.91 -12.19 -17.39
N LYS A 339 5.14 -12.51 -16.97
CA LYS A 339 6.33 -12.39 -17.83
C LYS A 339 6.27 -13.39 -18.97
N ARG A 340 5.87 -14.63 -18.67
CA ARG A 340 5.65 -15.69 -19.66
C ARG A 340 4.59 -15.27 -20.69
N ALA A 341 3.43 -14.81 -20.22
CA ALA A 341 2.35 -14.36 -21.07
C ALA A 341 2.79 -13.21 -21.99
N SER A 342 3.44 -12.17 -21.46
CA SER A 342 3.87 -11.01 -22.24
C SER A 342 4.84 -11.40 -23.37
N ARG A 343 5.85 -12.25 -23.07
CA ARG A 343 6.76 -12.77 -24.11
C ARG A 343 6.02 -13.61 -25.15
N ALA A 344 5.10 -14.46 -24.69
CA ALA A 344 4.36 -15.36 -25.56
C ALA A 344 3.41 -14.63 -26.51
N LYS A 345 2.77 -13.54 -26.06
CA LYS A 345 1.96 -12.63 -26.89
C LYS A 345 2.78 -12.09 -28.07
N VAL A 346 3.98 -11.55 -27.79
CA VAL A 346 4.84 -10.98 -28.83
C VAL A 346 5.34 -12.03 -29.82
N LYS A 347 5.64 -13.24 -29.34
CA LYS A 347 6.15 -14.34 -30.19
C LYS A 347 5.06 -15.14 -30.92
N GLY A 348 3.79 -14.85 -30.69
CA GLY A 348 2.69 -15.69 -31.20
C GLY A 348 2.74 -17.13 -30.65
N ASN A 349 3.32 -17.35 -29.46
CA ASN A 349 3.48 -18.69 -28.89
C ASN A 349 2.24 -19.09 -28.09
N ILE A 350 1.26 -19.67 -28.77
CA ILE A 350 -0.02 -20.09 -28.19
C ILE A 350 0.16 -21.12 -27.06
N GLU A 351 1.10 -22.05 -27.18
CA GLU A 351 1.34 -23.07 -26.15
C GLU A 351 1.85 -22.45 -24.85
N GLU A 352 2.74 -21.46 -24.93
CA GLU A 352 3.21 -20.71 -23.76
C GLU A 352 2.11 -19.81 -23.16
N LEU A 353 1.20 -19.26 -23.97
CA LEU A 353 0.01 -18.57 -23.48
C LEU A 353 -0.93 -19.51 -22.72
N LYS A 354 -1.18 -20.72 -23.23
CA LYS A 354 -1.98 -21.75 -22.54
C LYS A 354 -1.34 -22.16 -21.22
N ARG A 355 -0.01 -22.29 -21.17
CA ARG A 355 0.73 -22.55 -19.92
C ARG A 355 0.58 -21.40 -18.92
N ALA A 356 0.73 -20.15 -19.36
CA ALA A 356 0.55 -18.99 -18.49
C ALA A 356 -0.89 -18.91 -17.95
N LEU A 357 -1.90 -19.20 -18.79
CA LEU A 357 -3.30 -19.29 -18.39
C LEU A 357 -3.51 -20.32 -17.26
N LEU A 358 -3.02 -21.55 -17.46
CA LEU A 358 -3.12 -22.60 -16.45
C LEU A 358 -2.42 -22.21 -15.14
N GLU A 359 -1.29 -21.52 -15.20
CA GLU A 359 -0.60 -21.01 -14.01
C GLU A 359 -1.44 -19.95 -13.27
N PHE A 360 -2.02 -18.99 -13.99
CA PHE A 360 -2.92 -17.99 -13.40
C PHE A 360 -4.15 -18.62 -12.72
N GLU A 361 -4.78 -19.60 -13.35
CA GLU A 361 -5.93 -20.31 -12.77
C GLU A 361 -5.56 -21.12 -11.52
N LYS A 362 -4.39 -21.78 -11.54
CA LYS A 362 -3.86 -22.54 -10.38
C LYS A 362 -3.63 -21.66 -9.16
N ILE A 363 -3.12 -20.45 -9.37
CA ILE A 363 -2.87 -19.49 -8.29
C ILE A 363 -4.10 -18.62 -7.98
N GLY A 364 -5.21 -18.83 -8.69
CA GLY A 364 -6.48 -18.14 -8.47
C GLY A 364 -6.50 -16.69 -8.91
N ASN A 365 -5.61 -16.29 -9.81
CA ASN A 365 -5.62 -14.96 -10.42
C ASN A 365 -6.49 -15.01 -11.69
N LEU A 366 -7.80 -14.98 -11.48
CA LEU A 366 -8.81 -15.18 -12.51
C LEU A 366 -8.91 -14.00 -13.47
N PHE A 367 -8.68 -12.79 -12.98
CA PHE A 367 -8.73 -11.58 -13.81
C PHE A 367 -7.70 -11.60 -14.93
N TYR A 368 -6.44 -11.92 -14.61
CA TYR A 368 -5.41 -12.07 -15.64
C TYR A 368 -5.59 -13.33 -16.48
N ALA A 369 -6.12 -14.43 -15.91
CA ALA A 369 -6.51 -15.60 -16.70
C ALA A 369 -7.54 -15.23 -17.79
N ASN A 370 -8.54 -14.42 -17.45
CA ASN A 370 -9.55 -13.95 -18.39
C ASN A 370 -8.97 -12.99 -19.44
N GLY A 371 -7.98 -12.17 -19.07
CA GLY A 371 -7.17 -11.42 -20.04
C GLY A 371 -6.52 -12.31 -21.09
N ILE A 372 -5.90 -13.42 -20.69
CA ILE A 372 -5.29 -14.37 -21.63
C ILE A 372 -6.34 -15.10 -22.48
N LYS A 373 -7.48 -15.49 -21.91
CA LYS A 373 -8.59 -16.09 -22.67
C LYS A 373 -9.08 -15.19 -23.80
N ARG A 374 -9.22 -13.88 -23.54
CA ARG A 374 -9.59 -12.89 -24.56
C ARG A 374 -8.60 -12.83 -25.72
N VAL A 375 -7.30 -12.99 -25.45
CA VAL A 375 -6.27 -13.03 -26.49
C VAL A 375 -6.37 -14.32 -27.30
N LEU A 376 -6.47 -15.47 -26.64
CA LEU A 376 -6.56 -16.77 -27.31
C LEU A 376 -7.79 -16.86 -28.23
N LEU A 377 -8.95 -16.37 -27.79
CA LEU A 377 -10.17 -16.33 -28.61
C LEU A 377 -10.01 -15.47 -29.87
N LYS A 378 -9.30 -14.34 -29.78
CA LYS A 378 -9.03 -13.49 -30.96
C LYS A 378 -8.12 -14.16 -31.98
N GLU A 379 -7.19 -15.01 -31.53
CA GLU A 379 -6.28 -15.73 -32.42
C GLU A 379 -6.95 -16.94 -33.08
N GLU A 380 -7.84 -17.64 -32.38
CA GLU A 380 -8.63 -18.74 -32.96
C GLU A 380 -9.57 -18.24 -34.08
N VAL A 381 -10.21 -17.08 -33.90
CA VAL A 381 -11.08 -16.47 -34.92
C VAL A 381 -10.31 -16.07 -36.18
N LYS A 382 -9.03 -15.69 -36.08
CA LYS A 382 -8.19 -15.35 -37.25
C LYS A 382 -7.69 -16.56 -38.05
N VAL A 383 -7.74 -17.76 -37.48
CA VAL A 383 -7.33 -18.99 -38.17
C VAL A 383 -8.46 -19.56 -39.02
N ASP A 384 -9.71 -19.15 -38.74
CA ASP A 384 -10.92 -19.56 -39.45
C ASP A 384 -11.38 -18.56 -40.54
N GLU A 385 -10.65 -17.44 -40.74
CA GLU A 385 -10.77 -16.50 -41.87
C GLU A 385 -9.61 -16.70 -42.87
#